data_AF-S7X5E1-F1
#
_entry.id   AF-S7X5E1-F1
#
_cell.length_a   1.000
_cell.length_b   1.000
_cell.length_c   1.000
_cell.angle_alpha   90.00
_cell.angle_beta   90.00
_cell.angle_gamma   90.00
#
_symmetry.space_group_name_H-M   'P 1'
#
loop_
_entity.id
_entity.type
_entity.pdbx_description
1 polymer ?
#
loop_
_entity_poly.entity_id
_entity_poly.type
_entity_poly.pdbx_seq_one_letter_code
_entity_poly.pdbx_strand_id
1 'polypeptide(L)' 'MNDLKLYDNFFNEILQTISSARYEAYKSLNKHHTGLNFDIGKLIVKNQEVNNWGKSIVETLSTDINKQIDGIKGYSAQNL' A
#
# COMPACT_ATOMS: atom_id res chain seq x y z
N MET A 1 46.57 0.05 -2.06
CA MET A 1 45.83 -0.71 -1.02
C MET A 1 44.90 0.19 -0.20
N ASN A 2 45.29 1.43 0.12
CA ASN A 2 44.42 2.41 0.79
C ASN A 2 43.23 2.89 -0.06
N ASP A 3 43.44 3.13 -1.36
CA ASP A 3 42.38 3.68 -2.23
C ASP A 3 41.21 2.73 -2.45
N LEU A 4 41.48 1.41 -2.49
CA LEU A 4 40.45 0.38 -2.54
C LEU A 4 39.58 0.39 -1.27
N LYS A 5 40.19 0.56 -0.10
CA LYS A 5 39.46 0.64 1.17
C LYS A 5 38.61 1.92 1.26
N LEU A 6 39.11 3.04 0.74
CA LEU A 6 38.35 4.30 0.68
C LEU A 6 37.15 4.18 -0.26
N TYR A 7 37.34 3.55 -1.41
CA TYR A 7 36.26 3.26 -2.35
C TYR A 7 35.20 2.34 -1.73
N ASP A 8 35.60 1.24 -1.09
CA ASP A 8 34.66 0.29 -0.47
C ASP A 8 33.83 0.96 0.64
N ASN A 9 34.46 1.82 1.44
CA ASN A 9 33.75 2.60 2.46
C ASN A 9 32.71 3.54 1.82
N PHE A 10 33.11 4.29 0.80
CA PHE A 10 32.22 5.19 0.08
C PHE A 10 31.06 4.45 -0.61
N PHE A 11 31.34 3.30 -1.23
CA PHE A 11 30.32 2.46 -1.85
C PHE A 11 29.31 1.94 -0.83
N ASN A 12 29.78 1.50 0.34
CA ASN A 12 28.90 1.08 1.44
C ASN A 12 28.03 2.22 1.97
N GLU A 13 28.57 3.44 2.05
CA GLU A 13 27.81 4.63 2.44
C GLU A 13 26.69 4.94 1.44
N ILE A 14 26.96 4.83 0.14
CA ILE A 14 25.94 4.96 -0.91
C ILE A 14 24.85 3.89 -0.75
N LEU A 15 25.24 2.62 -0.58
CA LEU A 15 24.27 1.53 -0.44
C LEU A 15 23.39 1.69 0.80
N GLN A 16 23.96 2.14 1.92
CA GLN A 16 23.21 2.44 3.13
C GLN A 16 22.24 3.60 2.91
N THR A 17 22.68 4.67 2.25
CA THR A 17 21.83 5.82 1.91
C THR A 17 20.63 5.40 1.05
N ILE A 18 20.88 4.61 0.01
CA ILE A 18 19.82 4.07 -0.87
C ILE A 18 18.85 3.19 -0.07
N SER A 19 19.36 2.30 0.76
CA SER A 19 18.55 1.36 1.54
C SER A 19 17.65 2.07 2.54
N SER A 20 18.19 3.06 3.26
CA SER A 20 17.43 3.89 4.20
C SER A 20 16.33 4.69 3.50
N ALA A 21 16.63 5.32 2.35
CA ALA A 21 15.63 6.04 1.58
C ALA A 21 14.48 5.13 1.10
N ARG A 22 14.81 3.92 0.63
CA ARG A 22 13.82 2.93 0.22
C ARG A 22 12.96 2.46 1.40
N TYR A 23 13.57 2.21 2.55
CA TYR A 23 12.85 1.79 3.75
C TYR A 23 11.82 2.83 4.19
N GLU A 24 12.21 4.11 4.25
CA GLU A 24 11.29 5.20 4.63
C GLU A 24 10.16 5.37 3.60
N ALA A 25 10.46 5.24 2.30
CA ALA A 25 9.44 5.26 1.26
C ALA A 25 8.42 4.12 1.44
N TYR A 26 8.87 2.88 1.63
CA TYR A 26 7.99 1.73 1.86
C TYR A 26 7.16 1.88 3.14
N LYS A 27 7.77 2.40 4.21
CA LYS A 27 7.08 2.65 5.48
C LYS A 27 5.97 3.70 5.33
N SER A 28 6.25 4.79 4.62
CA SER A 28 5.27 5.84 4.34
C SER A 28 4.12 5.33 3.47
N LEU A 29 4.44 4.58 2.40
CA LEU A 29 3.46 3.95 1.52
C LEU A 29 2.57 2.95 2.28
N ASN A 30 3.16 2.09 3.11
CA ASN A 30 2.38 1.14 3.92
C ASN A 30 1.43 1.85 4.89
N LYS A 31 1.89 2.92 5.55
CA LYS A 31 1.03 3.73 6.42
C LYS A 31 -0.16 4.32 5.65
N HIS A 32 0.09 4.81 4.44
CA HIS A 32 -0.97 5.35 3.57
C HIS A 32 -1.95 4.25 3.11
N HIS A 33 -1.44 3.11 2.66
CA HIS A 33 -2.26 1.97 2.24
C HIS A 33 -3.17 1.44 3.36
N THR A 34 -2.64 1.27 4.58
CA THR A 34 -3.45 0.85 5.72
C THR A 34 -4.54 1.88 6.05
N GLY A 35 -4.21 3.17 6.01
CA GLY A 35 -5.18 4.24 6.22
C GLY A 35 -6.29 4.24 5.17
N LEU A 36 -5.92 4.11 3.90
CA LEU A 36 -6.86 4.06 2.78
C LEU A 36 -7.84 2.89 2.92
N ASN A 37 -7.35 1.68 3.21
CA ASN A 37 -8.22 0.51 3.39
C ASN A 37 -9.18 0.69 4.57
N PHE A 38 -8.70 1.26 5.68
CA PHE A 38 -9.56 1.56 6.83
C PHE A 38 -10.65 2.59 6.51
N ASP A 39 -10.31 3.62 5.73
CA ASP A 39 -11.27 4.63 5.30
C ASP A 39 -12.32 4.06 4.32
N ILE A 40 -11.91 3.18 3.41
CA ILE A 40 -12.82 2.45 2.52
C ILE A 40 -13.79 1.57 3.34
N GLY A 41 -13.28 0.77 4.28
CA GLY A 41 -14.12 -0.08 5.14
C GLY A 41 -15.15 0.73 5.94
N LYS A 42 -14.76 1.90 6.48
CA LYS A 42 -15.70 2.83 7.14
C LYS A 42 -16.80 3.33 6.20
N LEU A 43 -16.46 3.65 4.94
CA LEU A 43 -17.46 4.05 3.94
C LEU A 43 -18.43 2.92 3.61
N ILE A 44 -17.93 1.68 3.50
CA ILE A 44 -18.75 0.50 3.25
C ILE A 44 -19.74 0.28 4.39
N VAL A 45 -19.26 0.21 5.64
CA VAL A 45 -20.09 -0.01 6.83
C VAL A 45 -21.17 1.06 6.95
N LYS A 46 -20.80 2.34 6.83
CA LYS A 46 -21.75 3.46 6.85
C LYS A 46 -22.87 3.30 5.82
N ASN A 47 -22.53 2.88 4.60
CA ASN A 47 -23.53 2.73 3.54
C ASN A 47 -24.35 1.44 3.67
N GLN A 48 -23.79 0.37 4.24
CA GLN A 48 -24.54 -0.82 4.59
C GLN A 48 -25.63 -0.50 5.61
N GLU A 49 -25.31 0.31 6.63
CA GLU A 49 -26.29 0.75 7.63
C GLU A 49 -27.38 1.65 7.03
N VAL A 50 -27.00 2.66 6.24
CA VAL A 50 -27.96 3.63 5.67
C VAL A 50 -28.89 3.01 4.63
N ASN A 51 -28.38 2.10 3.80
CA ASN A 51 -29.12 1.52 2.67
C ASN A 51 -29.60 0.09 2.93
N ASN A 52 -29.37 -0.45 4.13
CA ASN A 52 -29.68 -1.82 4.52
C ASN A 52 -29.07 -2.87 3.58
N TRP A 53 -27.82 -2.64 3.12
CA TRP A 53 -27.12 -3.56 2.22
C TRP A 53 -26.48 -4.72 2.99
N GLY A 54 -26.62 -5.92 2.43
CA GLY A 54 -25.97 -7.12 2.94
C GLY A 54 -24.49 -7.20 2.57
N LYS A 55 -23.83 -8.30 2.99
CA LYS A 55 -22.39 -8.51 2.76
C LYS A 55 -21.98 -8.64 1.29
N SER A 56 -22.92 -9.01 0.41
CA SER A 56 -22.67 -9.13 -1.04
C SER A 56 -22.26 -7.83 -1.73
N ILE A 57 -22.53 -6.67 -1.10
CA ILE A 57 -22.08 -5.38 -1.64
C ILE A 57 -20.56 -5.30 -1.73
N VAL A 58 -19.83 -5.96 -0.82
CA VAL A 58 -18.35 -5.94 -0.80
C VAL A 58 -17.78 -6.68 -2.01
N GLU A 59 -18.38 -7.79 -2.40
CA GLU A 59 -18.00 -8.55 -3.60
C GLU A 59 -18.29 -7.77 -4.89
N THR A 60 -19.42 -7.05 -4.91
CA THR A 60 -19.80 -6.17 -6.03
C THR A 60 -18.80 -5.02 -6.17
N LEU A 61 -18.51 -4.32 -5.06
CA LEU A 61 -17.53 -3.23 -5.03
C LEU A 61 -16.14 -3.70 -5.43
N SER A 62 -15.68 -4.84 -4.91
CA SER A 62 -14.42 -5.46 -5.33
C SER A 62 -14.38 -5.63 -6.85
N THR A 63 -15.42 -6.22 -7.43
CA THR A 63 -15.47 -6.47 -8.88
C THR A 63 -15.43 -5.17 -9.68
N ASP A 64 -16.22 -4.17 -9.29
CA ASP A 64 -16.35 -2.92 -10.05
C ASP A 64 -15.13 -2.01 -9.90
N ILE A 65 -14.54 -1.95 -8.70
CA ILE A 65 -13.29 -1.21 -8.45
C ILE A 65 -12.15 -1.79 -9.29
N ASN A 66 -11.98 -3.12 -9.33
CA ASN A 66 -10.91 -3.74 -10.13
C ASN A 66 -11.11 -3.56 -11.64
N LYS A 67 -12.35 -3.36 -12.12
CA LYS A 67 -12.62 -3.02 -13.53
C LYS A 67 -12.28 -1.57 -13.87
N GLN A 68 -12.47 -0.65 -12.93
CA GLN A 68 -12.19 0.78 -13.17
C GLN A 68 -10.72 1.13 -12.95
N ILE A 69 -10.08 0.48 -11.98
CA ILE A 69 -8.69 0.74 -11.61
C ILE A 69 -7.82 -0.37 -12.23
N ASP A 70 -7.63 -0.25 -13.54
CA ASP A 70 -6.94 -1.23 -14.38
C ASP A 70 -5.54 -1.54 -13.82
N GLY A 71 -5.32 -2.79 -13.38
CA GLY A 71 -3.98 -3.32 -13.05
C GLY A 71 -3.46 -3.15 -11.62
N ILE A 72 -4.19 -2.52 -10.69
CA ILE A 72 -3.75 -2.43 -9.28
C ILE A 72 -4.33 -3.60 -8.47
N LYS A 73 -3.51 -4.64 -8.25
CA LYS A 73 -3.82 -5.71 -7.29
C LYS A 73 -3.91 -5.11 -5.89
N GLY A 74 -5.07 -5.20 -5.24
CA GLY A 74 -5.21 -4.68 -3.87
C GLY A 74 -6.64 -4.67 -3.33
N TYR A 75 -7.66 -4.59 -4.19
CA TYR A 75 -9.07 -4.41 -3.79
C TYR A 75 -9.88 -5.70 -3.89
N SER A 76 -9.40 -6.82 -3.34
CA SER A 76 -10.25 -8.00 -3.18
C SER A 76 -11.31 -7.76 -2.10
N ALA A 77 -12.39 -8.53 -2.11
CA ALA A 77 -13.42 -8.45 -1.08
C ALA A 77 -12.89 -8.66 0.35
N GLN A 78 -11.75 -9.34 0.53
CA GLN A 78 -11.09 -9.50 1.84
C GLN A 78 -10.25 -8.29 2.27
N ASN A 79 -9.83 -7.46 1.30
CA ASN A 79 -9.01 -6.27 1.54
C ASN A 79 -9.82 -4.97 1.59
N LEU A 80 -11.12 -5.04 1.25
CA LEU A 80 -12.12 -3.99 1.41
C LEU A 80 -12.86 -4.16 2.74
#